data_AF-A0A969AWS5-F1
#
_entry.id   AF-A0A969AWS5-F1
#
_cell.length_a   1.000
_cell.length_b   1.000
_cell.length_c   1.000
_cell.angle_alpha   90.00
_cell.angle_beta   90.00
_cell.angle_gamma   90.00
#
_symmetry.space_group_name_H-M   'P 1'
#
loop_
_entity.id
_entity.type
_entity.pdbx_description
1 polymer ?
#
loop_
_entity_poly.entity_id
_entity_poly.type
_entity_poly.pdbx_seq_one_letter_code
_entity_poly.pdbx_strand_id
1 'polypeptide(L)'
;MDDSKIYVGLRVWITELTTRRPGQLFSLAMVFLSIALYTQIAFFTRRTDTLILISSYSALFLMYWLLTRSILSYKYLIGFGIAFRLLFVFSIPSLSDDFFRFVWDGILTKHQVNPFMYTPREIVENPLINLPELNVRLFAALNSPDYFSVYPPVSQFVFWLATYFAGGSLHIAVFIMKIFVFAAELGSIFMIIKLLSLHHLKREYIYYYVLNPLVVIELTGNLHFDGIMVFFVLLAVYFLHKDQLWFASMAFALAIATKLTPLILLPFFSDVSGLRVSGFFMH
;
A
#
# COMPACT_ATOMS: atom_id res chain seq x y z
N MET A 1 -6.44 21.19 49.56
CA MET A 1 -7.32 20.78 48.45
C MET A 1 -6.97 19.31 48.19
N ASP A 2 -7.93 18.41 48.28
CA ASP A 2 -7.67 16.95 48.33
C ASP A 2 -7.34 16.41 46.93
N ASP A 3 -6.05 16.36 46.60
CA ASP A 3 -5.53 15.91 45.31
C ASP A 3 -6.06 14.51 44.93
N SER A 4 -6.35 13.65 45.91
CA SER A 4 -6.86 12.30 45.68
C SER A 4 -8.22 12.27 44.95
N LYS A 5 -9.10 13.24 45.22
CA LYS A 5 -10.43 13.33 44.57
C LYS A 5 -10.33 13.82 43.13
N ILE A 6 -9.36 14.69 42.83
CA ILE A 6 -9.08 15.15 41.46
C ILE A 6 -8.55 13.99 40.62
N TYR A 7 -7.59 13.21 41.15
CA TYR A 7 -7.04 12.05 40.45
C TYR A 7 -8.08 10.94 40.19
N VAL A 8 -8.98 10.68 41.15
CA VAL A 8 -10.05 9.69 40.98
C VAL A 8 -11.09 10.17 39.96
N GLY A 9 -11.51 11.44 40.03
CA GLY A 9 -12.43 12.02 39.05
C GLY A 9 -11.87 12.02 37.62
N LEU A 10 -10.59 12.36 37.47
CA LEU A 10 -9.90 12.33 36.18
C LEU A 10 -9.81 10.91 35.62
N ARG A 11 -9.50 9.90 36.46
CA ARG A 11 -9.48 8.49 36.04
C ARG A 11 -10.86 8.00 35.62
N VAL A 12 -11.91 8.29 36.37
CA VAL A 12 -13.29 7.89 36.02
C VAL A 12 -13.71 8.54 34.70
N TRP A 13 -13.43 9.84 34.53
CA TRP A 13 -13.75 10.58 33.31
C TRP A 13 -12.98 10.06 32.08
N ILE A 14 -11.69 9.79 32.22
CA ILE A 14 -10.88 9.14 31.17
C ILE A 14 -11.41 7.73 30.86
N THR A 15 -11.86 6.99 31.86
CA THR A 15 -12.44 5.64 31.67
C THR A 15 -13.79 5.72 30.95
N GLU A 16 -14.64 6.69 31.25
CA GLU A 16 -15.90 6.89 30.54
C GLU A 16 -15.69 7.32 29.08
N LEU A 17 -14.75 8.24 28.83
CA LEU A 17 -14.40 8.64 27.46
C LEU A 17 -13.82 7.50 26.64
N THR A 18 -13.06 6.60 27.28
CA THR A 18 -12.46 5.45 26.59
C THR A 18 -13.44 4.30 26.36
N THR A 19 -14.54 4.22 27.13
CA THR A 19 -15.53 3.15 27.05
C THR A 19 -16.78 3.50 26.23
N ARG A 20 -17.11 4.79 26.08
CA ARG A 20 -18.24 5.22 25.23
C ARG A 20 -17.95 4.94 23.75
N ARG A 21 -18.75 4.05 23.16
CA ARG A 21 -18.74 3.80 21.72
C ARG A 21 -19.43 4.94 20.97
N PRO A 22 -18.82 5.51 19.92
CA PRO A 22 -19.46 6.56 19.16
C PRO A 22 -20.77 6.09 18.51
N GLY A 23 -21.82 6.92 18.60
CA GLY A 23 -23.11 6.66 17.97
C GLY A 23 -23.02 6.62 16.44
N GLN A 24 -24.07 6.14 15.76
CA GLN A 24 -24.09 5.99 14.30
C GLN A 24 -23.89 7.33 13.59
N LEU A 25 -24.65 8.37 13.95
CA LEU A 25 -24.57 9.69 13.31
C LEU A 25 -23.17 10.30 13.44
N PHE A 26 -22.58 10.22 14.63
CA PHE A 26 -21.22 10.68 14.88
C PHE A 26 -20.20 9.92 14.02
N SER A 27 -20.34 8.59 13.95
CA SER A 27 -19.45 7.75 13.16
C SER A 27 -19.53 8.08 11.67
N LEU A 28 -20.74 8.31 11.15
CA LEU A 28 -20.93 8.76 9.76
C LEU A 28 -20.29 10.13 9.52
N ALA A 29 -20.41 11.07 10.46
CA ALA A 29 -19.73 12.37 10.36
C ALA A 29 -18.21 12.20 10.27
N MET A 30 -17.60 11.30 11.04
CA MET A 30 -16.17 10.99 10.95
C MET A 30 -15.78 10.38 9.60
N VAL A 31 -16.64 9.53 9.02
CA VAL A 31 -16.44 9.00 7.66
C VAL A 31 -16.45 10.13 6.63
N PHE A 32 -17.46 11.01 6.66
CA PHE A 32 -17.54 12.14 5.72
C PHE A 32 -16.35 13.09 5.85
N LEU A 33 -15.93 13.38 7.08
CA LEU A 33 -14.75 14.21 7.32
C LEU A 33 -13.46 13.53 6.83
N SER A 34 -13.35 12.20 7.00
CA SER A 34 -12.24 11.42 6.43
C SER A 34 -12.22 11.50 4.90
N ILE A 35 -13.37 11.38 4.23
CA ILE A 35 -13.47 11.53 2.77
C ILE A 35 -13.02 12.93 2.34
N ALA A 36 -13.43 13.98 3.06
CA ALA A 36 -13.01 15.34 2.76
C ALA A 36 -11.49 15.52 2.86
N LEU A 37 -10.88 14.99 3.93
CA LEU A 37 -9.42 15.03 4.12
C LEU A 37 -8.68 14.18 3.08
N TYR A 38 -9.16 12.98 2.75
CA TYR A 38 -8.57 12.17 1.69
C TYR A 38 -8.67 12.88 0.32
N THR A 39 -9.80 13.51 0.00
CA THR A 39 -9.96 14.33 -1.21
C THR A 39 -8.96 15.49 -1.23
N GLN A 40 -8.80 16.18 -0.10
CA GLN A 40 -7.83 17.26 0.04
C GLN A 40 -6.40 16.78 -0.22
N ILE A 41 -5.99 15.64 0.37
CA ILE A 41 -4.67 15.05 0.15
C ILE A 41 -4.48 14.63 -1.32
N ALA A 42 -5.50 13.96 -1.89
CA ALA A 42 -5.43 13.37 -3.21
C ALA A 42 -5.35 14.40 -4.35
N PHE A 43 -6.03 15.54 -4.22
CA PHE A 43 -6.23 16.46 -5.35
C PHE A 43 -5.70 17.88 -5.09
N PHE A 44 -5.47 18.27 -3.84
CA PHE A 44 -5.20 19.67 -3.48
C PHE A 44 -3.96 19.89 -2.62
N THR A 45 -3.24 18.82 -2.24
CA THR A 45 -2.07 18.92 -1.35
C THR A 45 -0.83 18.43 -2.08
N ARG A 46 0.26 19.21 -2.05
CA ARG A 46 1.57 18.80 -2.57
C ARG A 46 2.42 18.22 -1.44
N ARG A 47 3.39 17.37 -1.79
CA ARG A 47 4.32 16.79 -0.81
C ARG A 47 5.09 17.81 0.05
N THR A 48 5.30 19.02 -0.45
CA THR A 48 6.02 20.10 0.25
C THR A 48 5.15 20.81 1.29
N ASP A 49 3.83 20.57 1.29
CA ASP A 49 2.89 21.23 2.19
C ASP A 49 2.88 20.53 3.56
N THR A 50 4.06 20.44 4.20
CA THR A 50 4.34 19.60 5.37
C THR A 50 3.36 19.83 6.52
N LEU A 51 3.02 21.08 6.84
CA LEU A 51 2.09 21.39 7.93
C LEU A 51 0.68 20.86 7.62
N ILE A 52 0.23 21.03 6.38
CA ILE A 52 -1.08 20.54 5.92
C ILE A 52 -1.08 19.01 6.01
N LEU A 53 -0.05 18.34 5.51
CA LEU A 53 0.06 16.89 5.56
C LEU A 53 0.07 16.36 7.00
N ILE A 54 0.90 16.89 7.89
CA ILE A 54 0.96 16.46 9.29
C ILE A 54 -0.40 16.64 9.97
N SER A 55 -1.05 17.78 9.75
CA SER A 55 -2.37 18.05 10.33
C SER A 55 -3.44 17.09 9.78
N SER A 56 -3.47 16.84 8.47
CA SER A 56 -4.41 15.93 7.83
C SER A 56 -4.20 14.48 8.26
N TYR A 57 -2.96 13.98 8.27
CA TYR A 57 -2.65 12.63 8.77
C TYR A 57 -3.04 12.48 10.24
N SER A 58 -2.71 13.47 11.10
CA SER A 58 -3.07 13.42 12.52
C SER A 58 -4.58 13.35 12.73
N ALA A 59 -5.33 14.18 11.98
CA ALA A 59 -6.79 14.17 12.03
C ALA A 59 -7.37 12.84 11.51
N LEU A 60 -6.84 12.31 10.40
CA LEU A 60 -7.23 11.01 9.86
C LEU A 60 -6.94 9.86 10.82
N PHE A 61 -5.80 9.86 11.51
CA PHE A 61 -5.47 8.86 12.53
C PHE A 61 -6.41 8.93 13.74
N LEU A 62 -6.81 10.13 14.15
CA LEU A 62 -7.83 10.31 15.19
C LEU A 62 -9.20 9.76 14.73
N MET A 63 -9.64 10.08 13.52
CA MET A 63 -10.89 9.56 12.95
C MET A 63 -10.85 8.04 12.81
N TYR A 64 -9.75 7.50 12.30
CA TYR A 64 -9.49 6.08 12.24
C TYR A 64 -9.66 5.41 13.60
N TRP A 65 -9.00 5.92 14.65
CA TRP A 65 -9.12 5.40 16.01
C TRP A 65 -10.56 5.44 16.52
N LEU A 66 -11.29 6.54 16.30
CA LEU A 66 -12.70 6.66 16.66
C LEU A 66 -13.58 5.64 15.92
N LEU A 67 -13.35 5.46 14.61
CA LEU A 67 -14.11 4.53 13.77
C LEU A 67 -13.88 3.07 14.17
N THR A 68 -12.69 2.68 14.64
CA THR A 68 -12.45 1.32 15.15
C THR A 68 -13.32 0.96 16.37
N ARG A 69 -13.83 1.97 17.10
CA ARG A 69 -14.69 1.82 18.28
C ARG A 69 -16.17 2.04 17.99
N SER A 70 -16.50 2.35 16.74
CA SER A 70 -17.85 2.67 16.30
C SER A 70 -18.83 1.51 16.52
N ILE A 71 -20.11 1.84 16.73
CA ILE A 71 -21.20 0.86 16.70
C ILE A 71 -21.67 0.50 15.28
N LEU A 72 -21.10 1.13 14.24
CA LEU A 72 -21.40 0.79 12.86
C LEU A 72 -21.07 -0.68 12.59
N SER A 73 -21.89 -1.32 11.75
CA SER A 73 -21.63 -2.70 11.34
C SER A 73 -20.28 -2.81 10.65
N TYR A 74 -19.58 -3.89 10.98
CA TYR A 74 -18.33 -4.32 10.36
C TYR A 74 -18.34 -4.22 8.81
N LYS A 75 -19.47 -4.59 8.18
CA LYS A 75 -19.62 -4.54 6.72
C LYS A 75 -19.53 -3.09 6.19
N TYR A 76 -20.10 -2.13 6.91
CA TYR A 76 -20.03 -0.72 6.53
C TYR A 76 -18.61 -0.17 6.69
N LEU A 77 -17.92 -0.51 7.78
CA LEU A 77 -16.55 -0.05 8.00
C LEU A 77 -15.59 -0.57 6.92
N ILE A 78 -15.73 -1.82 6.49
CA ILE A 78 -15.00 -2.33 5.32
C ILE A 78 -15.39 -1.57 4.05
N GLY A 79 -16.69 -1.38 3.81
CA GLY A 79 -17.18 -0.65 2.64
C GLY A 79 -16.61 0.76 2.55
N PHE A 80 -16.53 1.49 3.66
CA PHE A 80 -15.91 2.81 3.72
C PHE A 80 -14.41 2.75 3.47
N GLY A 81 -13.67 1.81 4.06
CA GLY A 81 -12.25 1.66 3.78
C GLY A 81 -11.94 1.30 2.32
N ILE A 82 -12.82 0.55 1.65
CA ILE A 82 -12.74 0.31 0.20
C ILE A 82 -13.03 1.59 -0.57
N ALA A 83 -14.08 2.34 -0.19
CA ALA A 83 -14.43 3.61 -0.82
C ALA A 83 -13.30 4.65 -0.70
N PHE A 84 -12.59 4.71 0.43
CA PHE A 84 -11.44 5.59 0.61
C PHE A 84 -10.33 5.28 -0.40
N ARG A 85 -10.04 4.00 -0.64
CA ARG A 85 -9.06 3.58 -1.66
C ARG A 85 -9.54 3.90 -3.07
N LEU A 86 -10.83 3.65 -3.36
CA LEU A 86 -11.41 3.92 -4.67
C LEU A 86 -11.31 5.40 -5.05
N LEU A 87 -11.45 6.32 -4.09
CA LEU A 87 -11.21 7.75 -4.30
C LEU A 87 -9.80 8.02 -4.86
N PHE A 88 -8.79 7.38 -4.27
CA PHE A 88 -7.39 7.54 -4.67
C PHE A 88 -7.05 6.88 -6.01
N VAL A 89 -7.82 5.90 -6.49
CA VAL A 89 -7.61 5.27 -7.81
C VAL A 89 -7.64 6.32 -8.93
N PHE A 90 -8.49 7.35 -8.78
CA PHE A 90 -8.67 8.41 -9.77
C PHE A 90 -7.75 9.62 -9.59
N SER A 91 -6.88 9.62 -8.57
CA SER A 91 -5.90 10.68 -8.35
C SER A 91 -4.54 10.34 -8.97
N ILE A 92 -3.68 11.34 -9.15
CA ILE A 92 -2.24 11.13 -9.39
C ILE A 92 -1.54 11.09 -8.03
N PRO A 93 -0.51 10.25 -7.83
CA PRO A 93 0.34 10.31 -6.64
C PRO A 93 0.84 11.74 -6.40
N SER A 94 0.61 12.25 -5.18
CA SER A 94 1.00 13.61 -4.80
C SER A 94 2.17 13.64 -3.81
N LEU A 95 2.46 12.51 -3.15
CA LEU A 95 3.50 12.40 -2.13
C LEU A 95 4.70 11.54 -2.55
N SER A 96 4.64 10.89 -3.72
CA SER A 96 5.73 10.09 -4.29
C SER A 96 5.95 10.45 -5.76
N ASP A 97 7.21 10.47 -6.19
CA ASP A 97 7.61 10.68 -7.59
C ASP A 97 7.98 9.36 -8.29
N ASP A 98 7.97 8.23 -7.57
CA ASP A 98 8.42 6.94 -8.09
C ASP A 98 7.62 6.48 -9.32
N PHE A 99 6.36 6.93 -9.45
CA PHE A 99 5.51 6.58 -10.57
C PHE A 99 6.06 7.07 -11.93
N PHE A 100 6.86 8.13 -11.96
CA PHE A 100 7.57 8.53 -13.18
C PHE A 100 8.56 7.45 -13.60
N ARG A 101 9.27 6.86 -12.62
CA ARG A 101 10.19 5.76 -12.88
C ARG A 101 9.46 4.48 -13.30
N PHE A 102 8.28 4.21 -12.75
CA PHE A 102 7.44 3.08 -13.17
C PHE A 102 7.07 3.20 -14.65
N VAL A 103 6.61 4.39 -15.07
CA VAL A 103 6.26 4.64 -16.47
C VAL A 103 7.48 4.60 -17.38
N TRP A 104 8.61 5.16 -16.94
CA TRP A 104 9.88 5.08 -17.67
C TRP A 104 10.27 3.62 -17.97
N ASP A 105 10.33 2.79 -16.93
CA ASP A 105 10.72 1.38 -17.05
C ASP A 105 9.70 0.56 -17.87
N GLY A 106 8.42 0.88 -17.73
CA GLY A 106 7.35 0.28 -18.55
C GLY A 106 7.53 0.57 -20.04
N ILE A 107 7.84 1.82 -20.41
CA ILE A 107 8.12 2.22 -21.80
C ILE A 107 9.36 1.48 -22.33
N LEU A 108 10.45 1.41 -21.55
CA LEU A 108 11.64 0.64 -21.94
C LEU A 108 11.28 -0.81 -22.24
N THR A 109 10.58 -1.46 -21.31
CA THR A 109 10.18 -2.87 -21.44
C THR A 109 9.25 -3.10 -22.63
N LYS A 110 8.33 -2.16 -22.89
CA LYS A 110 7.44 -2.17 -24.07
C LYS A 110 8.22 -2.17 -25.37
N HIS A 111 9.36 -1.47 -25.41
CA HIS A 111 10.28 -1.43 -26.55
C HIS A 111 11.41 -2.46 -26.47
N GLN A 112 11.28 -3.49 -25.64
CA GLN A 112 12.26 -4.58 -25.47
C GLN A 112 13.65 -4.09 -25.01
N VAL A 113 13.72 -2.92 -24.40
CA VAL A 113 14.93 -2.40 -23.75
C VAL A 113 14.89 -2.83 -22.29
N ASN A 114 15.94 -3.50 -21.83
CA ASN A 114 16.02 -3.98 -20.45
C ASN A 114 16.26 -2.81 -19.48
N PRO A 115 15.32 -2.51 -18.55
CA PRO A 115 15.44 -1.38 -17.60
C PRO A 115 16.54 -1.57 -16.54
N PHE A 116 17.13 -2.76 -16.44
CA PHE A 116 18.24 -3.05 -15.53
C PHE A 116 19.63 -2.80 -16.14
N MET A 117 19.72 -2.61 -17.47
CA MET A 117 21.01 -2.47 -18.16
C MET A 117 21.51 -1.03 -18.23
N TYR A 118 20.62 -0.04 -18.12
CA TYR A 118 20.96 1.37 -18.30
C TYR A 118 20.23 2.23 -17.27
N THR A 119 20.89 3.30 -16.85
CA THR A 119 20.25 4.42 -16.16
C THR A 119 19.43 5.25 -17.16
N PRO A 120 18.40 5.98 -16.70
CA PRO A 120 17.67 6.91 -17.55
C PRO A 120 18.56 7.93 -18.26
N ARG A 121 19.62 8.43 -17.60
CA ARG A 121 20.58 9.36 -18.21
C ARG A 121 21.30 8.72 -19.41
N GLU A 122 21.84 7.52 -19.22
CA GLU A 122 22.51 6.77 -20.31
C GLU A 122 21.57 6.51 -21.49
N ILE A 123 20.29 6.24 -21.23
CA ILE A 123 19.28 6.05 -22.29
C ILE A 123 19.09 7.34 -23.11
N VAL A 124 18.93 8.49 -22.46
CA VAL A 124 18.69 9.78 -23.16
C VAL A 124 19.94 10.23 -23.93
N GLU A 125 21.12 9.95 -23.41
CA GLU A 125 22.40 10.28 -24.06
C GLU A 125 22.77 9.29 -25.19
N ASN A 126 22.09 8.13 -25.27
CA ASN A 126 22.39 7.11 -26.27
C ASN A 126 21.62 7.36 -27.58
N PRO A 127 22.31 7.76 -28.67
CA PRO A 127 21.66 8.06 -29.95
C PRO A 127 21.03 6.84 -30.63
N LEU A 128 21.38 5.62 -30.21
CA LEU A 128 20.81 4.38 -30.75
C LEU A 128 19.43 4.07 -30.16
N ILE A 129 19.08 4.67 -29.02
CA ILE A 129 17.80 4.46 -28.33
C ILE A 129 16.94 5.71 -28.51
N ASN A 130 16.15 5.73 -29.58
CA ASN A 130 15.25 6.84 -29.87
C ASN A 130 13.79 6.44 -29.60
N LEU A 131 13.32 6.74 -28.39
CA LEU A 131 11.96 6.45 -27.93
C LEU A 131 11.21 7.77 -27.66
N PRO A 132 10.34 8.25 -28.58
CA PRO A 132 9.64 9.54 -28.42
C PRO A 132 8.79 9.66 -27.15
N GLU A 133 8.32 8.53 -26.61
CA GLU A 133 7.56 8.46 -25.36
C GLU A 133 8.43 8.88 -24.15
N LEU A 134 9.74 8.63 -24.20
CA LEU A 134 10.74 9.07 -23.21
C LEU A 134 11.14 10.53 -23.41
N ASN A 135 10.15 11.42 -23.32
CA ASN A 135 10.37 12.84 -23.58
C ASN A 135 11.06 13.58 -22.41
N VAL A 136 11.54 14.80 -22.71
CA VAL A 136 12.24 15.67 -21.76
C VAL A 136 11.44 15.93 -20.47
N ARG A 137 10.11 16.03 -20.55
CA ARG A 137 9.27 16.28 -19.37
C ARG A 137 9.24 15.07 -18.43
N LEU A 138 9.11 13.86 -18.99
CA LEU A 138 9.14 12.62 -18.21
C LEU A 138 10.51 12.44 -17.55
N PHE A 139 11.59 12.64 -18.31
CA PHE A 139 12.95 12.55 -17.79
C PHE A 139 13.21 13.56 -16.65
N ALA A 140 12.83 14.82 -16.83
CA ALA A 140 13.01 15.87 -15.83
C ALA A 140 12.20 15.64 -14.54
N ALA A 141 11.17 14.80 -14.58
CA ALA A 141 10.35 14.47 -13.42
C ALA A 141 10.87 13.25 -12.62
N LEU A 142 11.88 12.54 -13.11
CA LEU A 142 12.47 11.40 -12.41
C LEU A 142 13.22 11.86 -11.16
N ASN A 143 13.00 11.16 -10.04
CA ASN A 143 13.81 11.27 -8.83
C ASN A 143 15.08 10.38 -8.88
N SER A 144 15.23 9.55 -9.92
CA SER A 144 16.26 8.53 -10.05
C SER A 144 16.90 8.45 -11.46
N PRO A 145 17.29 9.59 -12.07
CA PRO A 145 17.82 9.60 -13.44
C PRO A 145 19.17 8.88 -13.58
N ASP A 146 19.92 8.79 -12.49
CA ASP A 146 21.29 8.25 -12.44
C ASP A 146 21.37 6.85 -11.81
N TYR A 147 20.22 6.21 -11.58
CA TYR A 147 20.14 4.91 -10.93
C TYR A 147 19.54 3.85 -11.86
N PHE A 148 20.04 2.63 -11.75
CA PHE A 148 19.43 1.46 -12.38
C PHE A 148 18.08 1.14 -11.76
N SER A 149 17.25 0.41 -12.50
CA SER A 149 15.98 -0.03 -11.94
C SER A 149 16.18 -0.96 -10.74
N VAL A 150 15.43 -0.70 -9.67
CA VAL A 150 15.38 -1.54 -8.47
C VAL A 150 14.09 -2.37 -8.39
N TYR A 151 13.20 -2.23 -9.37
CA TYR A 151 11.88 -2.83 -9.35
C TYR A 151 11.92 -4.27 -9.85
N PRO A 152 11.52 -5.27 -9.05
CA PRO A 152 11.58 -6.67 -9.46
C PRO A 152 10.53 -7.05 -10.54
N PRO A 153 10.59 -8.26 -11.11
CA PRO A 153 9.87 -8.62 -12.34
C PRO A 153 8.33 -8.47 -12.34
N VAL A 154 7.63 -8.73 -11.23
CA VAL A 154 6.18 -8.55 -11.15
C VAL A 154 5.81 -7.07 -11.23
N SER A 155 6.59 -6.20 -10.58
CA SER A 155 6.39 -4.74 -10.69
C SER A 155 6.66 -4.27 -12.13
N GLN A 156 7.77 -4.72 -12.74
CA GLN A 156 8.08 -4.45 -14.15
C GLN A 156 6.99 -4.92 -15.10
N PHE A 157 6.40 -6.09 -14.85
CA PHE A 157 5.28 -6.61 -15.64
C PHE A 157 4.06 -5.68 -15.58
N VAL A 158 3.69 -5.20 -14.40
CA VAL A 158 2.58 -4.25 -14.25
C VAL A 158 2.90 -2.92 -14.93
N PHE A 159 4.16 -2.46 -14.85
CA PHE A 159 4.58 -1.24 -15.52
C PHE A 159 4.44 -1.34 -17.03
N TRP A 160 5.00 -2.41 -17.60
CA TRP A 160 4.91 -2.73 -19.02
C TRP A 160 3.45 -2.76 -19.48
N LEU A 161 2.60 -3.51 -18.77
CA LEU A 161 1.19 -3.67 -19.14
C LEU A 161 0.45 -2.33 -19.09
N ALA A 162 0.70 -1.52 -18.06
CA ALA A 162 0.12 -0.20 -17.95
C ALA A 162 0.55 0.71 -19.11
N THR A 163 1.85 0.78 -19.42
CA THR A 163 2.36 1.63 -20.52
C THR A 163 1.98 1.14 -21.91
N TYR A 164 1.77 -0.17 -22.06
CA TYR A 164 1.29 -0.77 -23.31
C TYR A 164 -0.11 -0.26 -23.66
N PHE A 165 -1.02 -0.23 -22.67
CA PHE A 165 -2.40 0.25 -22.86
C PHE A 165 -2.59 1.76 -22.68
N ALA A 166 -1.60 2.46 -22.12
CA ALA A 166 -1.70 3.89 -21.84
C ALA A 166 -1.71 4.80 -23.07
N GLY A 167 -1.28 4.30 -24.23
CA GLY A 167 -1.19 5.10 -25.47
C GLY A 167 -0.32 6.36 -25.31
N GLY A 168 0.72 6.30 -24.48
CA GLY A 168 1.60 7.43 -24.18
C GLY A 168 1.09 8.39 -23.09
N SER A 169 -0.10 8.17 -22.53
CA SER A 169 -0.64 9.01 -21.45
C SER A 169 -0.16 8.56 -20.06
N LEU A 170 0.62 9.43 -19.40
CA LEU A 170 1.05 9.24 -18.00
C LEU A 170 -0.13 8.94 -17.06
N HIS A 171 -1.23 9.67 -17.21
CA HIS A 171 -2.41 9.55 -16.35
C HIS A 171 -3.08 8.18 -16.51
N ILE A 172 -3.18 7.68 -17.75
CA ILE A 172 -3.77 6.36 -18.01
C ILE A 172 -2.86 5.26 -17.50
N ALA A 173 -1.53 5.37 -17.68
CA ALA A 173 -0.58 4.41 -17.15
C ALA A 173 -0.69 4.31 -15.61
N VAL A 174 -0.66 5.45 -14.91
CA VAL A 174 -0.82 5.52 -13.45
C VAL A 174 -2.16 4.93 -13.02
N PHE A 175 -3.26 5.28 -13.69
CA PHE A 175 -4.58 4.73 -13.41
C PHE A 175 -4.59 3.20 -13.53
N ILE A 176 -4.05 2.63 -14.61
CA ILE A 176 -3.98 1.17 -14.79
C ILE A 176 -3.15 0.54 -13.67
N MET A 177 -1.98 1.08 -13.33
CA MET A 177 -1.18 0.57 -12.21
C MET A 177 -1.96 0.62 -10.88
N LYS A 178 -2.73 1.69 -10.63
CA LYS A 178 -3.59 1.80 -9.44
C LYS A 178 -4.68 0.75 -9.42
N ILE A 179 -5.22 0.33 -10.56
CA ILE A 179 -6.18 -0.78 -10.62
C ILE A 179 -5.55 -2.09 -10.13
N PHE A 180 -4.29 -2.38 -10.51
CA PHE A 180 -3.59 -3.57 -10.02
C PHE A 180 -3.35 -3.52 -8.51
N VAL A 181 -2.86 -2.39 -7.99
CA VAL A 181 -2.65 -2.20 -6.55
C VAL A 181 -3.97 -2.30 -5.78
N PHE A 182 -5.03 -1.63 -6.27
CA PHE A 182 -6.34 -1.67 -5.65
C PHE A 182 -6.95 -3.08 -5.65
N ALA A 183 -6.84 -3.82 -6.76
CA ALA A 183 -7.29 -5.20 -6.83
C ALA A 183 -6.53 -6.10 -5.83
N ALA A 184 -5.22 -5.92 -5.70
CA ALA A 184 -4.43 -6.61 -4.69
C ALA A 184 -4.85 -6.22 -3.27
N GLU A 185 -5.18 -4.95 -3.00
CA GLU A 185 -5.69 -4.53 -1.69
C GLU A 185 -7.05 -5.16 -1.36
N LEU A 186 -7.95 -5.30 -2.34
CA LEU A 186 -9.20 -6.07 -2.17
C LEU A 186 -8.91 -7.54 -1.86
N GLY A 187 -7.93 -8.12 -2.55
CA GLY A 187 -7.39 -9.44 -2.25
C GLY A 187 -6.86 -9.53 -0.82
N SER A 188 -6.06 -8.57 -0.37
CA SER A 188 -5.52 -8.50 1.00
C SER A 188 -6.63 -8.42 2.03
N ILE A 189 -7.64 -7.57 1.83
CA ILE A 189 -8.81 -7.49 2.71
C ILE A 189 -9.49 -8.85 2.80
N PHE A 190 -9.76 -9.50 1.66
CA PHE A 190 -10.34 -10.84 1.65
C PHE A 190 -9.48 -11.87 2.40
N MET A 191 -8.17 -11.88 2.15
CA MET A 191 -7.24 -12.82 2.76
C MET A 191 -7.12 -12.60 4.27
N ILE A 192 -7.04 -11.36 4.75
CA ILE A 192 -6.99 -11.06 6.18
C ILE A 192 -8.27 -11.57 6.85
N ILE A 193 -9.45 -11.32 6.29
CA ILE A 193 -10.73 -11.81 6.85
C ILE A 193 -10.74 -13.34 6.92
N LYS A 194 -10.26 -14.00 5.87
CA LYS A 194 -10.14 -15.46 5.80
C LYS A 194 -9.20 -16.00 6.87
N LEU A 195 -8.02 -15.40 7.03
CA LEU A 195 -7.03 -15.78 8.04
C LEU A 195 -7.52 -15.52 9.47
N LEU A 196 -8.18 -14.38 9.73
CA LEU A 196 -8.79 -14.10 11.02
C LEU A 196 -9.82 -15.18 11.40
N SER A 197 -10.65 -15.61 10.44
CA SER A 197 -11.61 -16.68 10.65
C SER A 197 -10.95 -18.04 10.91
N LEU A 198 -9.87 -18.36 10.21
CA LEU A 198 -9.12 -19.61 10.40
C LEU A 198 -8.48 -19.70 11.78
N HIS A 199 -7.99 -18.57 12.30
CA HIS A 199 -7.34 -18.50 13.62
C HIS A 199 -8.32 -18.14 14.76
N HIS A 200 -9.63 -18.14 14.51
CA HIS A 200 -10.65 -17.76 15.49
C HIS A 200 -10.43 -16.40 16.15
N LEU A 201 -9.80 -15.47 15.42
CA LEU A 201 -9.52 -14.12 15.88
C LEU A 201 -10.73 -13.19 15.66
N LYS A 202 -10.76 -12.10 16.44
CA LYS A 202 -11.79 -11.07 16.34
C LYS A 202 -11.79 -10.44 14.94
N ARG A 203 -12.96 -10.34 14.32
CA ARG A 203 -13.12 -9.79 12.95
C ARG A 203 -12.70 -8.33 12.89
N GLU A 204 -12.86 -7.60 14.00
CA GLU A 204 -12.50 -6.20 14.16
C GLU A 204 -11.02 -5.92 13.94
N TYR A 205 -10.14 -6.93 14.00
CA TYR A 205 -8.73 -6.76 13.68
C TYR A 205 -8.49 -6.37 12.21
N ILE A 206 -9.45 -6.59 11.30
CA ILE A 206 -9.35 -6.06 9.93
C ILE A 206 -9.24 -4.53 9.90
N TYR A 207 -9.76 -3.83 10.93
CA TYR A 207 -9.77 -2.37 10.97
C TYR A 207 -8.34 -1.79 10.97
N TYR A 208 -7.36 -2.52 11.52
CA TYR A 208 -5.94 -2.14 11.47
C TYR A 208 -5.36 -2.06 10.06
N TYR A 209 -6.01 -2.69 9.09
CA TYR A 209 -5.63 -2.64 7.68
C TYR A 209 -6.60 -1.76 6.87
N VAL A 210 -7.91 -2.04 6.95
CA VAL A 210 -8.88 -1.45 6.03
C VAL A 210 -9.17 0.04 6.32
N LEU A 211 -9.06 0.48 7.57
CA LEU A 211 -9.31 1.88 7.94
C LEU A 211 -8.03 2.69 8.19
N ASN A 212 -6.86 2.05 8.16
CA ASN A 212 -5.59 2.69 8.49
C ASN A 212 -5.24 3.74 7.42
N PRO A 213 -5.12 5.04 7.77
CA PRO A 213 -4.85 6.10 6.82
C PRO A 213 -3.54 5.91 6.06
N LEU A 214 -2.51 5.37 6.71
CA LEU A 214 -1.22 5.11 6.08
C LEU A 214 -1.35 4.06 4.98
N VAL A 215 -2.09 2.98 5.23
CA VAL A 215 -2.32 1.92 4.23
C VAL A 215 -3.10 2.50 3.04
N VAL A 216 -4.15 3.29 3.29
CA VAL A 216 -4.97 3.89 2.23
C VAL A 216 -4.17 4.87 1.38
N ILE A 217 -3.44 5.79 2.02
CA ILE A 217 -2.74 6.86 1.31
C ILE A 217 -1.48 6.35 0.62
N GLU A 218 -0.67 5.52 1.26
CA GLU A 218 0.61 5.12 0.66
C GLU A 218 0.42 4.08 -0.45
N LEU A 219 -0.42 3.07 -0.24
CA LEU A 219 -0.57 1.96 -1.19
C LEU A 219 -1.29 2.41 -2.47
N THR A 220 -2.62 2.56 -2.42
CA THR A 220 -3.37 2.99 -3.60
C THR A 220 -3.17 4.48 -3.91
N GLY A 221 -3.04 5.35 -2.90
CA GLY A 221 -2.88 6.79 -3.10
C GLY A 221 -1.59 7.19 -3.80
N ASN A 222 -0.44 6.80 -3.24
CA ASN A 222 0.89 7.10 -3.77
C ASN A 222 1.45 5.99 -4.67
N LEU A 223 0.63 5.01 -5.03
CA LEU A 223 0.97 3.92 -5.94
C LEU A 223 2.16 3.08 -5.43
N HIS A 224 2.20 2.79 -4.13
CA HIS A 224 3.18 1.85 -3.61
C HIS A 224 2.80 0.40 -3.91
N PHE A 225 3.70 -0.28 -4.63
CA PHE A 225 3.57 -1.69 -5.00
C PHE A 225 3.65 -2.66 -3.80
N ASP A 226 3.94 -2.14 -2.61
CA ASP A 226 3.80 -2.86 -1.33
C ASP A 226 2.40 -3.49 -1.18
N GLY A 227 1.34 -2.91 -1.75
CA GLY A 227 -0.01 -3.50 -1.70
C GLY A 227 -0.11 -4.85 -2.42
N ILE A 228 0.56 -5.00 -3.57
CA ILE A 228 0.63 -6.27 -4.32
C ILE A 228 1.50 -7.28 -3.56
N MET A 229 2.62 -6.81 -3.01
CA MET A 229 3.51 -7.65 -2.20
C MET A 229 2.79 -8.21 -0.97
N VAL A 230 2.06 -7.37 -0.21
CA VAL A 230 1.30 -7.79 0.98
C VAL A 230 0.25 -8.83 0.63
N PHE A 231 -0.46 -8.67 -0.50
CA PHE A 231 -1.42 -9.67 -0.96
C PHE A 231 -0.76 -11.05 -1.16
N PHE A 232 0.36 -11.10 -1.86
CA PHE A 232 1.09 -12.34 -2.10
C PHE A 232 1.68 -12.94 -0.82
N VAL A 233 2.15 -12.13 0.13
CA VAL A 233 2.56 -12.61 1.46
C VAL A 233 1.39 -13.26 2.21
N LEU A 234 0.22 -12.61 2.24
CA LEU A 234 -0.98 -13.16 2.88
C LEU A 234 -1.44 -14.45 2.21
N LEU A 235 -1.32 -14.52 0.88
CA LEU A 235 -1.63 -15.72 0.11
C LEU A 235 -0.66 -16.87 0.43
N ALA A 236 0.63 -16.57 0.55
CA ALA A 236 1.64 -17.54 0.97
C ALA A 236 1.35 -18.11 2.36
N VAL A 237 1.05 -17.24 3.34
CA VAL A 237 0.66 -17.63 4.71
C VAL A 237 -0.60 -18.52 4.69
N TYR A 238 -1.59 -18.17 3.87
CA TYR A 238 -2.81 -18.98 3.75
C TYR A 238 -2.52 -20.39 3.21
N PHE A 239 -1.71 -20.52 2.17
CA PHE A 239 -1.36 -21.82 1.61
C PHE A 239 -0.45 -22.64 2.54
N LEU A 240 0.45 -21.98 3.29
CA LEU A 240 1.20 -22.65 4.35
C LEU A 240 0.28 -23.27 5.39
N HIS A 241 -0.74 -22.53 5.84
CA HIS A 241 -1.73 -23.05 6.80
C HIS A 241 -2.57 -24.22 6.24
N LYS A 242 -2.56 -24.43 4.92
CA LYS A 242 -3.22 -25.56 4.25
C LYS A 242 -2.26 -26.69 3.89
N ASP A 243 -1.01 -26.64 4.36
CA ASP A 243 0.07 -27.58 4.02
C ASP A 243 0.34 -27.67 2.49
N GLN A 244 -0.02 -26.62 1.74
CA GLN A 244 0.13 -26.54 0.30
C GLN A 244 1.44 -25.82 -0.06
N LEU A 245 2.57 -26.45 0.26
CA LEU A 245 3.91 -25.85 0.18
C LEU A 245 4.26 -25.31 -1.21
N TRP A 246 3.85 -25.98 -2.29
CA TRP A 246 4.09 -25.50 -3.65
C TRP A 246 3.43 -24.13 -3.91
N PHE A 247 2.15 -23.99 -3.58
CA PHE A 247 1.41 -22.75 -3.77
C PHE A 247 1.88 -21.65 -2.81
N ALA A 248 2.26 -22.02 -1.58
CA ALA A 248 2.87 -21.09 -0.64
C ALA A 248 4.19 -20.52 -1.17
N SER A 249 5.07 -21.39 -1.66
CA SER A 249 6.37 -21.00 -2.22
C SER A 249 6.21 -20.13 -3.47
N MET A 250 5.27 -20.48 -4.35
CA MET A 250 4.95 -19.67 -5.53
C MET A 250 4.44 -18.28 -5.15
N ALA A 251 3.49 -18.19 -4.22
CA ALA A 251 2.99 -16.91 -3.75
C ALA A 251 4.10 -16.07 -3.09
N PHE A 252 4.96 -16.68 -2.28
CA PHE A 252 6.07 -15.96 -1.65
C PHE A 252 7.12 -15.49 -2.67
N ALA A 253 7.43 -16.30 -3.68
CA ALA A 253 8.27 -15.90 -4.80
C ALA A 253 7.69 -14.71 -5.56
N LEU A 254 6.37 -14.68 -5.78
CA LEU A 254 5.68 -13.54 -6.38
C LEU A 254 5.73 -12.29 -5.47
N ALA A 255 5.69 -12.45 -4.16
CA ALA A 255 5.87 -11.33 -3.22
C ALA A 255 7.28 -10.72 -3.37
N ILE A 256 8.32 -11.55 -3.37
CA ILE A 256 9.72 -11.13 -3.59
C ILE A 256 9.90 -10.49 -4.98
N ALA A 257 9.30 -11.10 -5.99
CA ALA A 257 9.31 -10.60 -7.36
C ALA A 257 8.44 -9.35 -7.55
N THR A 258 7.68 -8.92 -6.55
CA THR A 258 7.02 -7.61 -6.50
C THR A 258 7.92 -6.58 -5.82
N LYS A 259 8.49 -6.93 -4.67
CA LYS A 259 9.41 -6.10 -3.89
C LYS A 259 10.35 -7.00 -3.13
N LEU A 260 11.62 -6.63 -2.98
CA LEU A 260 12.62 -7.50 -2.31
C LEU A 260 12.42 -7.61 -0.79
N THR A 261 11.63 -6.73 -0.18
CA THR A 261 11.42 -6.66 1.29
C THR A 261 10.95 -7.96 1.95
N PRO A 262 10.12 -8.83 1.33
CA PRO A 262 9.73 -10.10 1.93
C PRO A 262 10.89 -11.08 2.11
N LEU A 263 12.06 -10.88 1.49
CA LEU A 263 13.23 -11.72 1.74
C LEU A 263 13.60 -11.78 3.23
N ILE A 264 13.32 -10.73 4.00
CA ILE A 264 13.51 -10.69 5.46
C ILE A 264 12.67 -11.77 6.17
N LEU A 265 11.56 -12.20 5.56
CA LEU A 265 10.68 -13.23 6.10
C LEU A 265 11.15 -14.66 5.79
N LEU A 266 12.15 -14.86 4.91
CA LEU A 266 12.64 -16.19 4.52
C LEU A 266 12.93 -17.12 5.71
N PRO A 267 13.62 -16.70 6.79
CA PRO A 267 13.92 -17.58 7.93
C PRO A 267 12.67 -18.17 8.59
N PHE A 268 11.56 -17.43 8.57
CA PHE A 268 10.30 -17.87 9.16
C PHE A 268 9.54 -18.87 8.28
N PHE A 269 9.84 -18.90 6.98
CA PHE A 269 9.26 -19.88 6.04
C PHE A 269 10.10 -21.15 5.95
N SER A 270 11.43 -21.07 6.15
CA SER A 270 12.31 -22.26 6.12
C SER A 270 12.00 -23.25 7.25
N ASP A 271 11.73 -22.77 8.45
CA ASP A 271 11.44 -23.63 9.61
C ASP A 271 10.13 -24.43 9.47
N VAL A 272 9.15 -23.90 8.72
CA VAL A 272 7.84 -24.55 8.50
C VAL A 272 7.91 -25.62 7.41
N SER A 273 8.84 -25.51 6.48
CA SER A 273 8.97 -26.42 5.33
C SER A 273 9.71 -27.74 5.62
N GLY A 274 10.19 -27.94 6.86
CA GLY A 274 11.03 -29.09 7.19
C GLY A 274 12.41 -29.07 6.52
N LEU A 275 12.74 -28.01 5.77
CA LEU A 275 14.08 -27.70 5.31
C LEU A 275 14.89 -27.26 6.53
N ARG A 276 15.40 -28.24 7.29
CA ARG A 276 16.52 -28.00 8.19
C ARG A 276 17.60 -27.32 7.37
N VAL A 277 17.85 -26.04 7.62
CA VAL A 277 19.09 -25.37 7.21
C VAL A 277 20.20 -25.94 8.08
N SER A 278 20.52 -27.23 7.88
CA SER A 278 21.73 -27.83 8.43
C SER A 278 22.88 -27.31 7.59
N GLY A 279 23.51 -26.21 8.04
CA GLY A 279 24.72 -25.76 7.37
C GLY A 279 25.29 -24.39 7.69
N PHE A 280 24.82 -23.62 8.67
CA PHE A 280 25.40 -22.29 8.91
C PHE A 280 25.79 -21.92 10.34
N PHE A 281 25.78 -22.86 11.28
CA PHE A 281 26.38 -22.66 12.61
C PHE A 281 27.06 -23.93 13.14
N MET A 282 28.06 -24.41 12.41
CA MET A 282 29.14 -25.23 12.98
C MET A 282 30.47 -24.82 12.32
N HIS A 283 31.08 -23.76 12.84
CA HIS A 283 32.50 -23.66 13.15
C HIS A 283 32.69 -22.55 14.20
#